data_AF-A0A6C0EQM6-F1
#
_entry.id   AF-A0A6C0EQM6-F1
#
_cell.length_a   1.000
_cell.length_b   1.000
_cell.length_c   1.000
_cell.angle_alpha   90.00
_cell.angle_beta   90.00
_cell.angle_gamma   90.00
#
_symmetry.space_group_name_H-M   'P 1'
#
loop_
_entity.id
_entity.type
_entity.pdbx_description
1 polymer ?
#
loop_
_entity_poly.entity_id
_entity_poly.type
_entity_poly.pdbx_seq_one_letter_code
_entity_poly.pdbx_strand_id
1 'polypeptide(L)'
;MDDVTGYSETEKYENYMQIIKTLEFIEKNGRITEDWMEENKAIIEKWRDMINDYSRLNPEITSKYFRKDCNDTEVLIQYLIASIRSTKTFDIKVYVILLQKMKAMCDHAYDDMEMNELMNGLSLQ
;
A
#
# COMPACT_ATOMS: atom_id res chain seq x y z
N MET A 1 16.72 -13.17 0.71
CA MET A 1 16.20 -11.99 0.01
C MET A 1 15.88 -11.00 1.12
N ASP A 2 16.67 -9.93 1.26
CA ASP A 2 16.48 -9.01 2.38
C ASP A 2 15.17 -8.26 2.19
N ASP A 3 14.29 -8.42 3.15
CA ASP A 3 12.97 -7.81 3.18
C ASP A 3 13.12 -6.29 3.17
N VAL A 4 12.83 -5.67 2.02
CA VAL A 4 12.97 -4.22 1.79
C VAL A 4 12.11 -3.42 2.78
N THR A 5 11.12 -4.05 3.41
CA THR A 5 10.15 -3.39 4.29
C THR A 5 10.44 -3.57 5.78
N GLY A 6 11.32 -4.49 6.18
CA GLY A 6 11.61 -4.78 7.59
C GLY A 6 10.43 -5.35 8.40
N TYR A 7 9.29 -5.63 7.76
CA TYR A 7 8.08 -6.14 8.39
C TYR A 7 8.00 -7.66 8.37
N SER A 8 7.45 -8.25 9.42
CA SER A 8 7.04 -9.66 9.38
C SER A 8 5.89 -9.88 8.40
N GLU A 9 5.74 -11.11 7.91
CA GLU A 9 4.61 -11.50 7.05
C GLU A 9 3.24 -11.19 7.70
N THR A 10 3.14 -11.31 9.03
CA THR A 10 1.94 -10.94 9.79
C THR A 10 1.61 -9.46 9.62
N GLU A 11 2.60 -8.58 9.77
CA GLU A 11 2.37 -7.14 9.67
C GLU A 11 2.08 -6.70 8.24
N LYS A 12 2.68 -7.36 7.24
CA LYS A 12 2.31 -7.17 5.82
C LYS A 12 0.84 -7.51 5.59
N TYR A 13 0.39 -8.65 6.11
CA TYR A 13 -1.01 -9.08 6.02
C TYR A 13 -1.96 -8.13 6.76
N GLU A 14 -1.61 -7.66 7.95
CA GLU A 14 -2.40 -6.68 8.70
C GLU A 14 -2.56 -5.36 7.93
N ASN A 15 -1.48 -4.86 7.33
CA ASN A 15 -1.52 -3.66 6.49
C ASN A 15 -2.41 -3.86 5.26
N TYR A 16 -2.33 -5.02 4.60
CA TYR A 16 -3.21 -5.37 3.47
C TYR A 16 -4.69 -5.42 3.89
N MET A 17 -4.99 -6.05 5.03
CA MET A 17 -6.35 -6.10 5.57
C MET A 17 -6.87 -4.71 5.96
N GLN A 18 -6.01 -3.83 6.47
CA GLN A 18 -6.38 -2.44 6.75
C GLN A 18 -6.79 -1.71 5.47
N ILE A 19 -6.03 -1.87 4.37
CA ILE A 19 -6.37 -1.29 3.07
C ILE A 19 -7.76 -1.74 2.61
N ILE A 20 -8.04 -3.05 2.66
CA ILE A 20 -9.35 -3.60 2.25
C ILE A 20 -10.48 -3.02 3.10
N LYS A 21 -10.33 -3.06 4.43
CA LYS A 21 -11.37 -2.56 5.36
C LYS A 21 -11.68 -1.09 5.12
N THR A 22 -10.66 -0.27 4.91
CA THR A 22 -10.83 1.16 4.65
C THR A 22 -11.51 1.41 3.30
N LEU A 23 -11.14 0.66 2.25
CA LEU A 23 -11.82 0.75 0.95
C LEU A 23 -13.30 0.38 1.06
N GLU A 24 -13.62 -0.73 1.72
CA GLU A 24 -15.01 -1.17 1.93
C GLU A 24 -15.82 -0.15 2.75
N PHE A 25 -15.22 0.42 3.80
CA PHE A 25 -15.87 1.44 4.62
C PHE A 25 -16.28 2.64 3.77
N ILE A 26 -15.40 3.13 2.90
CA ILE A 26 -15.68 4.28 2.04
C ILE A 26 -16.72 3.91 0.96
N GLU A 27 -16.59 2.74 0.33
CA GLU A 27 -17.53 2.25 -0.69
C GLU A 27 -18.96 2.11 -0.15
N LYS A 28 -19.09 1.66 1.11
CA LYS A 28 -20.38 1.54 1.80
C LYS A 28 -20.92 2.88 2.32
N ASN A 29 -20.36 4.01 1.88
CA ASN A 29 -20.66 5.36 2.35
C ASN A 29 -20.56 5.50 3.88
N GLY A 30 -19.54 4.88 4.46
CA GLY A 30 -19.21 5.01 5.86
C GLY A 30 -19.08 6.47 6.28
N ARG A 31 -19.56 6.79 7.49
CA ARG A 31 -19.52 8.16 8.00
C ARG A 31 -18.10 8.55 8.39
N ILE A 32 -17.51 9.47 7.65
CA ILE A 32 -16.19 10.03 7.94
C ILE A 32 -16.32 10.99 9.14
N THR A 33 -15.78 10.58 10.28
CA THR A 33 -15.70 11.38 11.51
C THR A 33 -14.29 11.97 11.69
N GLU A 34 -14.15 12.89 12.64
CA GLU A 34 -12.83 13.42 13.01
C GLU A 34 -11.91 12.32 13.55
N ASP A 35 -12.41 11.45 14.43
CA ASP A 35 -11.64 10.32 14.96
C ASP A 35 -11.14 9.39 13.84
N TRP A 36 -12.00 9.08 12.87
CA TRP A 36 -11.61 8.28 11.72
C TRP A 36 -10.53 8.98 10.88
N MET A 37 -10.63 10.31 10.73
CA MET A 37 -9.65 11.10 10.02
C MET A 37 -8.30 11.08 10.74
N GLU A 38 -8.26 11.24 12.06
CA GLU A 38 -7.02 11.16 12.85
C GLU A 38 -6.38 9.77 12.78
N GLU A 39 -7.17 8.70 12.89
CA GLU A 39 -6.68 7.32 12.75
C GLU A 39 -6.01 7.10 11.39
N ASN A 40 -6.67 7.54 10.31
CA ASN A 40 -6.15 7.34 8.96
C ASN A 40 -4.96 8.26 8.64
N LYS A 41 -4.84 9.43 9.27
CA LYS A 41 -3.60 10.23 9.19
C LYS A 41 -2.40 9.46 9.74
N ALA A 42 -2.55 8.89 10.93
CA ALA A 42 -1.49 8.12 11.57
C ALA A 42 -1.06 6.92 10.72
N ILE A 43 -2.02 6.28 10.04
CA ILE A 43 -1.74 5.18 9.10
C ILE A 43 -0.96 5.68 7.87
N ILE A 44 -1.37 6.78 7.25
CA ILE A 44 -0.67 7.37 6.09
C ILE A 44 0.76 7.76 6.46
N GLU A 45 0.96 8.39 7.62
CA GLU A 45 2.28 8.76 8.14
C GLU A 45 3.14 7.53 8.40
N LYS A 46 2.56 6.51 9.06
CA LYS A 46 3.23 5.22 9.26
C LYS A 46 3.70 4.63 7.92
N TRP A 47 2.84 4.55 6.91
CA TRP A 47 3.23 4.01 5.60
C TRP A 47 4.34 4.81 4.93
N ARG A 48 4.35 6.13 5.08
CA ARG A 48 5.44 6.96 4.56
C ARG A 48 6.76 6.66 5.25
N ASP A 49 6.74 6.47 6.56
CA ASP A 49 7.93 6.17 7.35
C ASP A 49 8.44 4.74 7.07
N MET A 50 7.54 3.82 6.72
CA MET A 50 7.88 2.44 6.39
C MET A 50 8.59 2.31 5.04
N ILE A 51 8.09 2.99 4.01
CA ILE A 51 8.62 2.89 2.65
C ILE A 51 9.25 4.22 2.27
N ASN A 52 10.59 4.23 2.34
CA ASN A 52 11.40 5.40 2.00
C ASN A 52 11.13 5.93 0.59
N ASP A 53 10.91 5.03 -0.37
CA ASP A 53 10.68 5.36 -1.78
C ASP A 53 9.90 4.23 -2.47
N TYR A 54 8.60 4.45 -2.71
CA TYR A 54 7.76 3.46 -3.38
C TYR A 54 8.21 3.21 -4.83
N SER A 55 8.84 4.18 -5.50
CA SER A 55 9.32 4.02 -6.89
C SER A 55 10.38 2.91 -7.02
N ARG A 56 11.07 2.60 -5.91
CA ARG A 56 12.13 1.61 -5.81
C ARG A 56 11.67 0.28 -5.22
N LEU A 57 10.37 0.13 -4.94
CA LEU A 57 9.83 -1.10 -4.41
C LEU A 57 10.12 -2.26 -5.38
N ASN A 58 10.64 -3.36 -4.85
CA ASN A 58 11.00 -4.59 -5.56
C ASN A 58 11.68 -4.34 -6.93
N PRO A 59 12.97 -3.91 -6.96
CA PRO A 59 13.67 -3.45 -8.18
C PRO A 59 13.79 -4.50 -9.30
N GLU A 60 13.54 -5.78 -8.99
CA GLU A 60 13.62 -6.89 -9.94
C GLU A 60 12.41 -6.94 -10.89
N ILE A 61 11.25 -6.42 -10.48
CA ILE A 61 10.05 -6.40 -11.34
C ILE A 61 10.19 -5.31 -12.42
N THR A 62 10.48 -5.69 -13.66
CA THR A 62 10.63 -4.72 -14.76
C THR A 62 9.32 -4.33 -15.44
N SER A 63 8.18 -4.83 -14.96
CA SER A 63 6.85 -4.53 -15.51
C SER A 63 6.59 -3.02 -15.53
N LYS A 64 6.30 -2.47 -16.71
CA LYS A 64 5.98 -1.04 -16.87
C LYS A 64 4.76 -0.62 -16.06
N TYR A 65 3.77 -1.52 -15.91
CA TYR A 65 2.56 -1.26 -15.13
C TYR A 65 2.90 -1.16 -13.64
N PHE A 66 3.62 -2.14 -13.11
CA PHE A 66 4.07 -2.13 -11.72
C PHE A 66 4.91 -0.89 -11.40
N ARG A 67 5.88 -0.55 -12.26
CA ARG A 67 6.72 0.64 -12.08
C ARG A 67 5.92 1.94 -12.10
N LYS A 68 4.91 2.01 -12.96
CA LYS A 68 3.99 3.15 -12.98
C LYS A 68 3.20 3.24 -11.68
N ASP A 69 2.65 2.13 -11.19
CA ASP A 69 1.88 2.12 -9.94
C ASP A 69 2.75 2.47 -8.72
N CYS A 70 4.01 2.03 -8.68
CA CYS A 70 4.99 2.47 -7.69
C CYS A 70 5.23 3.99 -7.71
N ASN A 71 5.44 4.57 -8.90
CA ASN A 71 5.63 6.02 -9.06
C ASN A 71 4.36 6.81 -8.69
N ASP A 72 3.19 6.36 -9.15
CA ASP A 72 1.92 7.00 -8.85
C ASP A 72 1.66 6.96 -7.33
N THR A 73 1.96 5.83 -6.66
CA THR A 73 1.86 5.68 -5.20
C THR A 73 2.77 6.68 -4.48
N GLU A 74 4.02 6.83 -4.93
CA GLU A 74 4.97 7.78 -4.34
C GLU A 74 4.46 9.22 -4.43
N VAL A 75 3.88 9.61 -5.57
CA VAL A 75 3.29 10.96 -5.75
C VAL A 75 2.08 11.16 -4.83
N LEU A 76 1.19 10.16 -4.78
CA LEU A 76 -0.04 10.23 -3.98
C LEU A 76 0.26 10.32 -2.48
N ILE A 77 1.18 9.50 -1.96
CA ILE A 77 1.51 9.53 -0.54
C ILE A 77 2.21 10.83 -0.15
N GLN A 78 3.11 11.36 -0.98
CA GLN A 78 3.73 12.66 -0.74
C GLN A 78 2.69 13.79 -0.70
N TYR A 79 1.73 13.79 -1.63
CA TYR A 79 0.63 14.75 -1.63
C TYR A 79 -0.20 14.68 -0.34
N LEU A 80 -0.58 13.48 0.09
CA LEU A 80 -1.39 13.29 1.30
C LEU A 80 -0.62 13.76 2.54
N ILE A 81 0.65 13.39 2.67
CA ILE A 81 1.52 13.85 3.78
C ILE A 81 1.64 15.37 3.80
N ALA A 82 1.83 16.00 2.63
CA ALA A 82 1.88 17.46 2.54
C ALA A 82 0.55 18.08 3.00
N SER A 83 -0.59 17.54 2.55
CA SER A 83 -1.92 17.98 2.97
C SER A 83 -2.13 17.85 4.49
N ILE A 84 -1.75 16.71 5.07
CA ILE A 84 -1.85 16.45 6.52
C ILE A 84 -1.03 17.48 7.30
N ARG A 85 0.21 17.75 6.85
CA ARG A 85 1.09 18.70 7.53
C ARG A 85 0.58 20.13 7.45
N SER A 86 0.05 20.56 6.30
CA SER A 86 -0.38 21.94 6.07
C SER A 86 -1.80 22.24 6.56
N THR A 87 -2.74 21.31 6.38
CA THR A 87 -4.18 21.54 6.64
C THR A 87 -4.72 20.73 7.81
N LYS A 88 -3.94 19.81 8.36
CA LYS A 88 -4.40 18.82 9.35
C LYS A 88 -5.54 17.94 8.84
N THR A 89 -5.72 17.80 7.53
CA THR A 89 -6.68 16.91 6.90
C THR A 89 -6.15 16.39 5.56
N PHE A 90 -6.87 15.47 4.92
CA PHE A 90 -6.52 14.94 3.61
C PHE A 90 -7.76 14.74 2.72
N ASP A 91 -7.52 14.73 1.41
CA ASP A 91 -8.57 14.46 0.43
C ASP A 91 -8.88 12.96 0.36
N ILE A 92 -10.10 12.59 0.72
CA ILE A 92 -10.58 11.20 0.74
C ILE A 92 -10.48 10.54 -0.63
N LYS A 93 -10.75 11.26 -1.73
CA LYS A 93 -10.66 10.69 -3.08
C LYS A 93 -9.22 10.32 -3.41
N VAL A 94 -8.27 11.19 -3.04
CA VAL A 94 -6.84 10.92 -3.24
C VAL A 94 -6.40 9.75 -2.37
N TYR A 95 -6.89 9.66 -1.14
CA TYR A 95 -6.61 8.53 -0.26
C TYR A 95 -7.14 7.21 -0.83
N VAL A 96 -8.37 7.19 -1.37
CA VAL A 96 -8.92 5.99 -2.04
C VAL A 96 -8.04 5.56 -3.22
N ILE A 97 -7.57 6.51 -4.05
CA ILE A 97 -6.70 6.18 -5.18
C ILE A 97 -5.38 5.58 -4.67
N LEU A 98 -4.78 6.14 -3.62
CA LEU A 98 -3.59 5.58 -2.98
C LEU A 98 -3.83 4.12 -2.55
N LEU A 99 -4.92 3.88 -1.81
CA LEU A 99 -5.26 2.56 -1.29
C LEU A 99 -5.45 1.53 -2.41
N GLN A 100 -6.12 1.91 -3.51
CA GLN A 100 -6.30 1.03 -4.66
C GLN A 100 -4.97 0.66 -5.32
N LYS A 101 -4.03 1.61 -5.44
CA LYS A 101 -2.69 1.36 -5.98
C LYS A 101 -1.87 0.46 -5.06
N MET A 102 -1.89 0.73 -3.76
CA MET A 102 -1.22 -0.12 -2.77
C MET A 102 -1.79 -1.54 -2.77
N LYS A 103 -3.11 -1.69 -2.85
CA LYS A 103 -3.75 -3.00 -2.99
C LYS A 103 -3.25 -3.74 -4.24
N ALA A 104 -3.23 -3.09 -5.40
CA ALA A 104 -2.74 -3.71 -6.64
C ALA A 104 -1.28 -4.17 -6.53
N MET A 105 -0.41 -3.38 -5.88
CA MET A 105 0.97 -3.79 -5.64
C MET A 105 1.07 -4.99 -4.67
N CYS A 106 0.24 -5.03 -3.64
CA CYS A 106 0.14 -6.20 -2.74
C CYS A 106 -0.35 -7.44 -3.49
N ASP A 107 -1.43 -7.33 -4.27
CA ASP A 107 -2.01 -8.42 -5.05
C ASP A 107 -0.94 -9.02 -6.00
N HIS A 108 -0.17 -8.17 -6.68
CA HIS A 108 0.95 -8.61 -7.52
C HIS A 108 2.04 -9.35 -6.73
N ALA A 109 2.38 -8.88 -5.53
CA ALA A 109 3.39 -9.52 -4.70
C ALA A 109 2.94 -10.90 -4.18
N TYR A 110 1.65 -11.05 -3.85
CA TYR A 110 1.08 -12.32 -3.42
C TYR A 110 0.94 -13.32 -4.56
N ASP A 111 0.49 -12.90 -5.74
CA ASP A 111 0.43 -13.75 -6.94
C ASP A 111 1.82 -14.28 -7.33
N ASP A 112 2.87 -13.44 -7.21
CA ASP A 112 4.26 -13.84 -7.47
C ASP A 112 4.80 -14.80 -6.40
N MET A 113 4.36 -14.70 -5.14
CA MET A 113 4.71 -15.66 -4.08
C MET A 113 4.05 -17.02 -4.32
N GLU A 114 2.76 -17.06 -4.64
CA GLU A 114 2.04 -18.30 -4.96
C GLU A 114 2.63 -18.99 -6.21
N MET A 115 3.00 -18.22 -7.25
CA MET A 115 3.68 -18.74 -8.44
C MET A 115 5.06 -19.32 -8.12
N ASN A 116 5.84 -18.68 -7.24
CA ASN A 116 7.14 -19.19 -6.82
C ASN A 116 7.01 -20.47 -5.97
N GLU A 117 6.00 -20.58 -5.11
CA GLU A 117 5.70 -21.81 -4.36
C GLU A 117 5.29 -22.96 -5.30
N LEU A 118 4.46 -22.69 -6.31
CA LEU A 118 4.09 -23.63 -7.36
C LEU A 118 5.29 -24.10 -8.19
N MET A 119 6.18 -23.19 -8.60
CA MET A 119 7.37 -23.54 -9.37
C MET A 119 8.41 -24.32 -8.54
N ASN A 120 8.54 -24.02 -7.25
CA ASN A 120 9.38 -24.80 -6.34
C ASN A 120 8.82 -26.22 -6.09
N GLY A 121 7.49 -26.37 -6.09
CA GLY A 121 6.83 -27.68 -6.03
C GLY A 121 7.01 -28.52 -7.31
N LEU A 122 7.12 -27.87 -8.47
CA LEU A 122 7.37 -28.53 -9.77
C LEU A 122 8.84 -28.85 -10.03
N SER A 123 9.77 -28.18 -9.34
CA SER A 123 11.22 -28.38 -9.49
C SER A 123 11.80 -29.51 -8.63
N LEU A 124 10.94 -30.24 -7.90
CA LEU A 124 11.28 -31.40 -7.06
C LEU A 124 10.86 -32.75 -7.69
N GLN A 125 10.75 -32.82 -9.02
CA GLN A 125 10.67 -34.06 -9.80
C GLN A 125 11.75 -34.10 -10.88
#